data_AF-A0A969FTI3-F1
#
_entry.id   AF-A0A969FTI3-F1
#
_cell.length_a   1.000
_cell.length_b   1.000
_cell.length_c   1.000
_cell.angle_alpha   90.00
_cell.angle_beta   90.00
_cell.angle_gamma   90.00
#
_symmetry.space_group_name_H-M   'P 1'
#
loop_
_entity.id
_entity.type
_entity.pdbx_description
1 polymer ?
#
loop_
_entity_poly.entity_id
_entity_poly.type
_entity_poly.pdbx_seq_one_letter_code
_entity_poly.pdbx_strand_id
1 'polypeptide(L)'
;MRKKDDSREVVRYLVTSIGVRPATSLGEARAAAYVDGRLRRGGMNVSADPFLAPTSVSLTYVLLSLLGVLAALLAGGPPLPSLLLSLWLLGVALTDAWVAPLSLPLAYRNSQNIVGTRACELPPRWRVVLLCPLDSPAETGWVYQYVRPYVRWQRGAVAGRVVVFGLLALLSLLKLVRPSDLWWYGQMVPAVYLVVLLFPLRASALAPLGSAGALAVLLTVAELLPPCAPSRCGWWHSGPPRPETAGSMTCWPGIHSRRSGRCFSRWRR
;
A
#
# COMPACT_ATOMS: atom_id res chain seq x y z
N MET A 1 2.56 -23.32 -28.43
CA MET A 1 1.16 -23.04 -28.04
C MET A 1 0.86 -23.32 -26.56
N ARG A 2 1.34 -24.42 -25.95
CA ARG A 2 1.06 -24.85 -24.55
C ARG A 2 1.24 -23.81 -23.41
N LYS A 3 2.00 -22.73 -23.61
CA LYS A 3 2.36 -21.74 -22.57
C LYS A 3 1.32 -20.63 -22.34
N LYS A 4 0.54 -20.28 -23.38
CA LYS A 4 -0.52 -19.26 -23.27
C LYS A 4 -1.72 -19.79 -22.48
N ASP A 5 -1.89 -21.11 -22.47
CA ASP A 5 -2.96 -21.79 -21.76
C ASP A 5 -2.68 -21.83 -20.25
N ASP A 6 -1.41 -21.98 -19.85
CA ASP A 6 -1.00 -22.02 -18.44
C ASP A 6 -1.22 -20.68 -17.71
N SER A 7 -0.94 -19.53 -18.35
CA SER A 7 -1.19 -18.22 -17.73
C SER A 7 -2.69 -17.94 -17.56
N ARG A 8 -3.53 -18.37 -18.51
CA ARG A 8 -5.00 -18.28 -18.40
C ARG A 8 -5.53 -19.19 -17.30
N GLU A 9 -4.95 -20.37 -17.14
CA GLU A 9 -5.30 -21.30 -16.07
C GLU A 9 -4.96 -20.72 -14.69
N VAL A 10 -3.79 -20.08 -14.54
CA VAL A 10 -3.42 -19.37 -13.31
C VAL A 10 -4.42 -18.26 -12.99
N VAL A 11 -4.77 -17.41 -13.97
CA VAL A 11 -5.79 -16.36 -13.76
C VAL A 11 -7.12 -17.00 -13.35
N ARG A 12 -7.56 -18.04 -14.06
CA ARG A 12 -8.81 -18.75 -13.74
C ARG A 12 -8.78 -19.26 -12.30
N TYR A 13 -7.72 -19.96 -11.89
CA TYR A 13 -7.59 -20.50 -10.54
C TYR A 13 -7.61 -19.40 -9.46
N LEU A 14 -6.86 -18.31 -9.67
CA LEU A 14 -6.84 -17.16 -8.75
C LEU A 14 -8.23 -16.52 -8.61
N VAL A 15 -8.99 -16.43 -9.70
CA VAL A 15 -10.31 -15.77 -9.74
C VAL A 15 -11.43 -16.69 -9.25
N THR A 16 -11.45 -17.96 -9.66
CA THR A 16 -12.57 -18.87 -9.40
C THR A 16 -12.39 -19.67 -8.11
N SER A 17 -11.17 -20.13 -7.83
CA SER A 17 -10.90 -21.03 -6.71
C SER A 17 -10.50 -20.27 -5.45
N ILE A 18 -9.65 -19.25 -5.58
CA ILE A 18 -9.26 -18.40 -4.46
C ILE A 18 -10.27 -17.27 -4.27
N GLY A 19 -10.69 -16.63 -5.36
CA GLY A 19 -11.63 -15.52 -5.32
C GLY A 19 -10.99 -14.21 -4.88
N VAL A 20 -11.73 -13.41 -4.12
CA VAL A 20 -11.23 -12.15 -3.61
C VAL A 20 -10.18 -12.39 -2.51
N ARG A 21 -9.07 -11.68 -2.62
CA ARG A 21 -7.90 -11.73 -1.75
C ARG A 21 -7.53 -10.34 -1.22
N PRO A 22 -8.38 -9.67 -0.40
CA PRO A 22 -7.98 -8.41 0.21
C PRO A 22 -6.78 -8.60 1.13
N ALA A 23 -6.01 -7.54 1.38
CA ALA A 23 -4.90 -7.60 2.32
C ALA A 23 -5.35 -8.08 3.71
N THR A 24 -4.48 -8.82 4.40
CA THR A 24 -4.66 -9.47 5.70
C THR A 24 -5.76 -10.55 5.76
N SER A 25 -6.19 -11.07 4.62
CA SER A 25 -7.29 -12.04 4.54
C SER A 25 -6.85 -13.48 4.32
N LEU A 26 -7.76 -14.42 4.58
CA LEU A 26 -7.54 -15.83 4.22
C LEU A 26 -7.33 -16.02 2.71
N GLY A 27 -7.97 -15.18 1.88
CA GLY A 27 -7.80 -15.22 0.42
C GLY A 27 -6.38 -14.83 0.01
N GLU A 28 -5.80 -13.81 0.64
CA GLU A 28 -4.38 -13.45 0.46
C GLU A 28 -3.47 -14.59 0.92
N ALA A 29 -3.73 -15.20 2.08
CA ALA A 29 -2.93 -16.33 2.57
C ALA A 29 -2.97 -17.54 1.60
N ARG A 30 -4.15 -17.86 1.04
CA ARG A 30 -4.31 -18.91 0.03
C ARG A 30 -3.58 -18.57 -1.28
N ALA A 31 -3.68 -17.31 -1.72
CA ALA A 31 -2.94 -16.83 -2.89
C ALA A 31 -1.43 -16.93 -2.66
N ALA A 32 -0.95 -16.51 -1.49
CA ALA A 32 0.45 -16.58 -1.11
C ALA A 32 0.98 -18.03 -1.16
N ALA A 33 0.25 -18.97 -0.58
CA ALA A 33 0.60 -20.39 -0.61
C ALA A 33 0.61 -20.97 -2.03
N TYR A 34 -0.35 -20.57 -2.86
CA TYR A 34 -0.38 -20.97 -4.27
C TYR A 34 0.82 -20.43 -5.05
N VAL A 35 1.17 -19.16 -4.84
CA VAL A 35 2.32 -18.49 -5.47
C VAL A 35 3.63 -19.11 -5.01
N ASP A 36 3.80 -19.36 -3.71
CA ASP A 36 4.96 -20.07 -3.15
C ASP A 36 5.14 -21.44 -3.83
N GLY A 37 4.06 -22.22 -3.91
CA GLY A 37 4.08 -23.52 -4.58
C GLY A 37 4.39 -23.46 -6.07
N ARG A 38 3.98 -22.40 -6.79
CA ARG A 38 4.34 -22.21 -8.22
C ARG A 38 5.79 -21.79 -8.39
N LEU A 39 6.27 -20.83 -7.60
CA LEU A 39 7.66 -20.38 -7.65
C LEU A 39 8.65 -21.50 -7.29
N ARG A 40 8.34 -22.33 -6.29
CA ARG A 40 9.15 -23.52 -5.96
C ARG A 40 9.18 -24.53 -7.10
N ARG A 41 8.05 -24.78 -7.77
CA ARG A 41 8.00 -25.62 -8.98
C ARG A 41 8.82 -25.05 -10.14
N GLY A 42 8.95 -23.73 -10.22
CA GLY A 42 9.86 -23.03 -11.13
C GLY A 42 11.35 -23.11 -10.74
N GLY A 43 11.71 -23.83 -9.67
CA GLY A 43 13.08 -23.97 -9.20
C GLY A 43 13.63 -22.72 -8.49
N MET A 44 12.76 -21.86 -7.97
CA MET A 44 13.17 -20.72 -7.16
C MET A 44 13.26 -21.10 -5.68
N ASN A 45 14.19 -20.45 -4.96
CA ASN A 45 14.21 -20.44 -3.51
C ASN A 45 13.23 -19.36 -3.02
N VAL A 46 12.19 -19.78 -2.32
CA VAL A 46 11.09 -18.90 -1.92
C VAL A 46 11.09 -18.70 -0.41
N SER A 47 10.97 -17.45 0.00
CA SER A 47 10.78 -17.04 1.40
C SER A 47 9.52 -16.21 1.54
N ALA A 48 8.76 -16.45 2.61
CA ALA A 48 7.69 -15.56 3.03
C ALA A 48 8.25 -14.54 4.03
N ASP A 49 8.08 -13.25 3.73
CA ASP A 49 8.49 -12.14 4.59
C ASP A 49 7.25 -11.52 5.25
N PRO A 50 6.97 -11.85 6.53
CA PRO A 50 5.79 -11.36 7.23
C PRO A 50 5.96 -9.88 7.60
N PHE A 51 4.91 -9.09 7.41
CA PHE A 51 4.87 -7.70 7.83
C PHE A 51 3.50 -7.33 8.40
N LEU A 52 3.44 -6.24 9.16
CA LEU A 52 2.19 -5.73 9.69
C LEU A 52 1.55 -4.76 8.69
N ALA A 53 0.37 -5.10 8.20
CA ALA A 53 -0.40 -4.27 7.29
C ALA A 53 -1.67 -3.74 7.99
N PRO A 54 -2.07 -2.48 7.71
CA PRO A 54 -3.36 -1.96 8.18
C PRO A 54 -4.51 -2.64 7.43
N THR A 55 -5.41 -3.27 8.18
CA THR A 55 -6.61 -3.99 7.69
C THR A 55 -7.62 -3.08 7.01
N SER A 56 -7.81 -1.86 7.51
CA SER A 56 -8.71 -0.88 6.92
C SER A 56 -8.40 0.53 7.42
N VAL A 57 -8.11 1.44 6.50
CA VAL A 57 -8.03 2.88 6.80
C VAL A 57 -9.43 3.51 6.84
N SER A 58 -10.44 2.80 6.31
CA SER A 58 -11.82 3.28 6.23
C SER A 58 -12.43 3.56 7.60
N LEU A 59 -12.22 2.69 8.60
CA LEU A 59 -12.82 2.87 9.93
C LEU A 59 -12.32 4.14 10.63
N THR A 60 -11.02 4.46 10.52
CA THR A 60 -10.47 5.72 11.06
C THR A 60 -11.25 6.90 10.50
N TYR A 61 -11.46 6.92 9.18
CA TYR A 61 -12.13 8.03 8.53
C TYR A 61 -13.64 8.07 8.77
N VAL A 62 -14.29 6.92 8.98
CA VAL A 62 -15.67 6.86 9.47
C VAL A 62 -15.75 7.54 10.83
N LEU A 63 -14.87 7.15 11.76
CA LEU A 63 -14.86 7.71 13.11
C LEU A 63 -14.62 9.21 13.10
N LEU A 64 -13.64 9.70 12.32
CA LEU A 64 -13.38 11.14 12.18
C LEU A 64 -14.57 11.90 11.59
N SER A 65 -15.26 11.32 10.62
CA SER A 65 -16.45 11.93 10.03
C SER A 65 -17.61 11.99 11.03
N LEU A 66 -17.84 10.91 11.80
CA LEU A 66 -18.83 10.88 12.87
C LEU A 66 -18.52 11.89 13.98
N LEU A 67 -17.25 12.01 14.38
CA LEU A 67 -16.81 13.03 15.34
C LEU A 67 -16.99 14.46 14.78
N GLY A 68 -16.78 14.66 13.47
CA GLY A 68 -17.06 15.95 12.83
C GLY A 68 -18.54 16.31 12.82
N VAL A 69 -19.42 15.34 12.55
CA VAL A 69 -20.87 15.50 12.69
C VAL A 69 -21.24 15.82 14.14
N LEU A 70 -20.66 15.10 15.11
CA LEU A 70 -20.86 15.38 16.53
C LEU A 70 -20.40 16.79 16.90
N ALA A 71 -19.27 17.27 16.36
CA ALA A 71 -18.81 18.64 16.57
C ALA A 71 -19.82 19.68 16.07
N ALA A 72 -20.43 19.44 14.91
CA ALA A 72 -21.48 20.31 14.37
C ALA A 72 -22.75 20.30 15.24
N LEU A 73 -23.16 19.13 15.75
CA LEU A 73 -24.30 19.02 16.66
C LEU A 73 -24.05 19.72 18.00
N LEU A 74 -22.85 19.54 18.58
CA LEU A 74 -22.45 20.18 19.84
C LEU A 74 -22.47 21.71 19.75
N ALA A 75 -22.26 22.28 18.56
CA ALA A 75 -22.36 23.72 18.38
C ALA A 75 -23.77 24.26 18.63
N GLY A 76 -24.82 23.41 18.67
CA GLY A 76 -26.17 23.83 19.04
C GLY A 76 -26.28 24.27 20.50
N GLY A 77 -25.45 23.71 21.38
CA GLY A 77 -25.33 24.10 22.77
C GLY A 77 -24.12 25.02 23.00
N PRO A 78 -23.24 24.71 23.97
CA PRO A 78 -22.06 25.52 24.24
C PRO A 78 -21.07 25.47 23.05
N PRO A 79 -20.64 26.61 22.49
CA PRO A 79 -19.75 26.64 21.32
C PRO A 79 -18.32 26.17 21.63
N LEU A 80 -17.89 26.26 22.88
CA LEU A 80 -16.53 25.91 23.31
C LEU A 80 -16.16 24.42 23.06
N PRO A 81 -16.93 23.41 23.49
CA PRO A 81 -16.62 22.01 23.19
C PRO A 81 -16.63 21.69 21.69
N SER A 82 -17.51 22.32 20.91
CA SER A 82 -17.51 22.18 19.46
C SER A 82 -16.22 22.73 18.83
N LEU A 83 -15.77 23.91 19.29
CA LEU A 83 -14.52 24.52 18.83
C LEU A 83 -13.31 23.66 19.18
N LEU A 84 -13.22 23.15 20.42
CA LEU A 84 -12.12 22.29 20.84
C LEU A 84 -12.07 20.99 20.04
N LEU A 85 -13.22 20.35 19.81
CA LEU A 85 -13.30 19.11 19.03
C LEU A 85 -12.95 19.34 17.56
N SER A 86 -13.45 20.42 16.94
CA SER A 86 -13.14 20.74 15.55
C SER A 86 -11.67 21.13 15.33
N LEU A 87 -11.05 21.86 16.26
CA LEU A 87 -9.61 22.13 16.25
C LEU A 87 -8.79 20.86 16.38
N TRP A 88 -9.19 19.94 17.27
CA TRP A 88 -8.53 18.64 17.40
C TRP A 88 -8.64 17.83 16.09
N LEU A 89 -9.84 17.74 15.49
CA LEU A 89 -10.06 17.06 14.21
C LEU A 89 -9.27 17.70 13.06
N LEU A 90 -9.16 19.03 13.03
CA LEU A 90 -8.34 19.76 12.06
C LEU A 90 -6.86 19.41 12.23
N GLY A 91 -6.36 19.38 13.48
CA GLY A 91 -5.00 18.95 13.78
C GLY A 91 -4.72 17.53 13.30
N VAL A 92 -5.66 16.61 13.55
CA VAL A 92 -5.60 15.21 13.08
C VAL A 92 -5.62 15.14 11.54
N ALA A 93 -6.44 15.92 10.86
CA ALA A 93 -6.48 15.93 9.40
C ALA A 93 -5.23 16.55 8.77
N LEU A 94 -4.62 17.55 9.42
CA LEU A 94 -3.34 18.09 9.02
C LEU A 94 -2.22 17.04 9.22
N THR A 95 -2.17 16.33 10.34
CA THR A 95 -1.16 15.27 10.51
C THR A 95 -1.31 14.15 9.47
N ASP A 96 -2.55 13.75 9.14
CA ASP A 96 -2.86 12.80 8.06
C ASP A 96 -2.38 13.30 6.69
N ALA A 97 -2.54 14.60 6.41
CA ALA A 97 -2.15 15.21 5.14
C ALA A 97 -0.63 15.36 4.97
N TRP A 98 0.11 15.57 6.07
CA TRP A 98 1.53 15.94 6.03
C TRP A 98 2.50 14.78 6.36
N VAL A 99 2.10 13.81 7.20
CA VAL A 99 3.01 12.76 7.69
C VAL A 99 2.76 11.43 6.99
N ALA A 100 1.62 10.81 7.26
CA ALA A 100 1.23 9.50 6.76
C ALA A 100 -0.25 9.27 7.06
N PRO A 101 -0.94 8.42 6.28
CA PRO A 101 -2.34 8.09 6.54
C PRO A 101 -2.51 7.50 7.95
N LEU A 102 -3.38 8.12 8.74
CA LEU A 102 -3.68 7.70 10.10
C LEU A 102 -4.40 6.35 10.07
N SER A 103 -3.71 5.34 10.58
CA SER A 103 -4.27 4.03 10.87
C SER A 103 -4.48 3.92 12.37
N LEU A 104 -5.68 3.54 12.78
CA LEU A 104 -5.92 3.16 14.17
C LEU A 104 -4.94 2.03 14.55
N PRO A 105 -4.24 2.13 15.69
CA PRO A 105 -3.27 1.11 16.10
C PRO A 105 -3.89 -0.29 16.26
N LEU A 106 -5.21 -0.37 16.49
CA LEU A 106 -5.96 -1.63 16.57
C LEU A 106 -6.20 -2.32 15.22
N ALA A 107 -5.87 -1.68 14.10
CA ALA A 107 -6.19 -2.17 12.78
C ALA A 107 -5.04 -2.91 12.07
N TYR A 108 -3.92 -3.18 12.73
CA TYR A 108 -2.80 -3.90 12.11
C TYR A 108 -2.98 -5.42 12.20
N ARG A 109 -2.76 -6.12 11.10
CA ARG A 109 -2.71 -7.59 11.04
C ARG A 109 -1.52 -8.05 10.21
N ASN A 110 -1.12 -9.29 10.44
CA ASN A 110 -0.07 -9.92 9.64
C ASN A 110 -0.53 -10.05 8.18
N SER A 111 0.31 -9.55 7.28
CA SER A 111 0.32 -9.80 5.84
C SER A 111 1.71 -10.36 5.50
N GLN A 112 1.91 -10.79 4.26
CA GLN A 112 3.16 -11.44 3.86
C GLN A 112 3.51 -11.14 2.42
N ASN A 113 4.80 -10.86 2.19
CA ASN A 113 5.36 -10.83 0.86
C ASN A 113 5.93 -12.20 0.53
N ILE A 114 5.67 -12.70 -0.68
CA ILE A 114 6.30 -13.91 -1.20
C ILE A 114 7.45 -13.49 -2.10
N VAL A 115 8.67 -13.83 -1.70
CA VAL A 115 9.89 -13.47 -2.43
C VAL A 115 10.49 -14.74 -3.01
N GLY A 116 10.40 -14.87 -4.34
CA GLY A 116 11.13 -15.89 -5.09
C GLY A 116 12.49 -15.36 -5.53
N THR A 117 13.56 -16.05 -5.14
CA THR A 117 14.93 -15.77 -5.58
C THR A 117 15.46 -16.95 -6.37
N ARG A 118 16.20 -16.67 -7.45
CA ARG A 118 16.90 -17.72 -8.19
C ARG A 118 18.34 -17.75 -7.73
N ALA A 119 18.80 -18.94 -7.36
CA ALA A 119 20.20 -19.13 -7.01
C ALA A 119 21.08 -18.85 -8.24
N CYS A 120 22.17 -18.12 -8.03
CA CYS A 120 23.26 -17.96 -8.97
C CYS A 120 24.53 -18.45 -8.28
N GLU A 121 25.35 -19.22 -9.00
CA GLU A 121 26.63 -19.74 -8.47
C GLU A 121 27.62 -18.60 -8.16
N LEU A 122 27.55 -17.52 -8.95
CA LEU A 122 28.37 -16.33 -8.79
C LEU A 122 27.51 -15.14 -8.33
N PRO A 123 28.09 -14.20 -7.55
CA PRO A 123 27.39 -12.99 -7.16
C PRO A 123 27.00 -12.20 -8.42
N PRO A 124 25.69 -11.94 -8.65
CA PRO A 124 25.25 -11.31 -9.87
C PRO A 124 25.67 -9.84 -9.89
N ARG A 125 26.19 -9.36 -11.04
CA ARG A 125 26.51 -7.93 -11.25
C ARG A 125 25.26 -7.05 -11.20
N TRP A 126 24.12 -7.58 -11.64
CA TRP A 126 22.83 -6.89 -11.68
C TRP A 126 21.74 -7.79 -11.13
N ARG A 127 20.78 -7.21 -10.41
CA ARG A 127 19.59 -7.90 -9.92
C ARG A 127 18.36 -7.32 -10.58
N VAL A 128 17.54 -8.17 -11.18
CA VAL A 128 16.24 -7.78 -11.72
C VAL A 128 15.18 -8.21 -10.72
N VAL A 129 14.37 -7.26 -10.27
CA VAL A 129 13.27 -7.51 -9.33
C VAL A 129 11.96 -7.27 -10.06
N LEU A 130 11.15 -8.32 -10.16
CA LEU A 130 9.79 -8.23 -10.68
C LEU A 130 8.82 -8.14 -9.50
N LEU A 131 7.99 -7.10 -9.50
CA LEU A 131 7.04 -6.83 -8.42
C LEU A 131 5.61 -6.94 -8.96
N CYS A 132 4.76 -7.61 -8.19
CA CYS A 132 3.33 -7.68 -8.45
C CYS A 132 2.57 -7.64 -7.13
N PRO A 133 1.49 -6.85 -6.99
CA PRO A 133 0.60 -6.94 -5.85
C PRO A 133 0.02 -8.36 -5.74
N LEU A 134 0.08 -8.93 -4.55
CA LEU A 134 -0.51 -10.24 -4.26
C LEU A 134 -2.02 -10.11 -4.00
N ASP A 135 -2.40 -9.02 -3.34
CA ASP A 135 -3.76 -8.70 -2.96
C ASP A 135 -4.59 -8.21 -4.15
N SER A 136 -5.90 -8.35 -4.00
CA SER A 136 -6.88 -7.76 -4.91
C SER A 136 -7.41 -6.49 -4.24
N PRO A 137 -7.15 -5.30 -4.81
CA PRO A 137 -7.77 -4.08 -4.30
C PRO A 137 -9.29 -4.19 -4.41
N ALA A 138 -10.00 -3.49 -3.54
CA ALA A 138 -11.45 -3.39 -3.71
C ALA A 138 -11.75 -2.65 -5.03
N GLU A 139 -12.64 -3.20 -5.86
CA GLU A 139 -13.16 -2.46 -7.01
C GLU A 139 -14.07 -1.36 -6.48
N THR A 140 -13.66 -0.13 -6.71
CA THR A 140 -14.53 1.02 -6.57
C THR A 140 -15.56 0.94 -7.70
N GLY A 141 -16.86 0.97 -7.36
CA GLY A 141 -17.95 0.78 -8.32
C GLY A 141 -17.88 1.68 -9.57
N TRP A 142 -18.67 1.36 -10.60
CA TRP A 142 -18.71 2.01 -11.92
C TRP A 142 -18.63 3.55 -11.94
N VAL A 143 -19.22 4.23 -10.94
CA VAL A 143 -19.14 5.70 -10.78
C VAL A 143 -17.70 6.20 -10.58
N TYR A 144 -16.83 5.39 -9.98
CA TYR A 144 -15.43 5.71 -9.69
C TYR A 144 -14.46 5.32 -10.79
N GLN A 145 -14.83 4.43 -11.72
CA GLN A 145 -13.98 4.07 -12.86
C GLN A 145 -13.78 5.24 -13.84
N TYR A 146 -14.73 6.18 -13.89
CA TYR A 146 -14.62 7.42 -14.67
C TYR A 146 -13.77 8.50 -13.99
N VAL A 147 -13.57 8.41 -12.66
CA VAL A 147 -12.72 9.34 -11.91
C VAL A 147 -11.31 8.75 -11.80
N ARG A 148 -10.59 8.87 -12.92
CA ARG A 148 -9.39 8.11 -13.28
C ARG A 148 -8.09 8.41 -12.51
N PRO A 149 -8.11 8.93 -11.28
CA PRO A 149 -7.01 8.57 -10.38
C PRO A 149 -7.49 8.41 -8.92
N TYR A 150 -7.58 7.16 -8.47
CA TYR A 150 -7.74 6.77 -7.07
C TYR A 150 -6.81 7.55 -6.12
N VAL A 151 -5.57 7.84 -6.56
CA VAL A 151 -4.58 8.65 -5.81
C VAL A 151 -4.99 10.14 -5.74
N ARG A 152 -5.57 10.73 -6.79
CA ARG A 152 -6.08 12.12 -6.72
C ARG A 152 -7.37 12.22 -5.93
N TRP A 153 -8.23 11.19 -5.94
CA TRP A 153 -9.40 11.16 -5.07
C TRP A 153 -9.02 11.03 -3.60
N GLN A 154 -8.05 10.18 -3.25
CA GLN A 154 -7.54 10.12 -1.87
C GLN A 154 -6.94 11.47 -1.45
N ARG A 155 -6.13 12.11 -2.29
CA ARG A 155 -5.62 13.47 -2.02
C ARG A 155 -6.73 14.52 -1.93
N GLY A 156 -7.75 14.43 -2.78
CA GLY A 156 -8.92 15.32 -2.77
C GLY A 156 -9.81 15.10 -1.55
N ALA A 157 -9.97 13.85 -1.09
CA ALA A 157 -10.70 13.53 0.13
C ALA A 157 -9.96 13.99 1.38
N VAL A 158 -8.62 13.85 1.41
CA VAL A 158 -7.77 14.39 2.48
C VAL A 158 -7.86 15.92 2.51
N ALA A 159 -7.65 16.59 1.37
CA ALA A 159 -7.78 18.04 1.26
C ALA A 159 -9.20 18.51 1.64
N GLY A 160 -10.23 17.82 1.16
CA GLY A 160 -11.62 18.09 1.49
C GLY A 160 -11.90 17.99 2.98
N ARG A 161 -11.34 16.98 3.68
CA ARG A 161 -11.45 16.88 5.15
C ARG A 161 -10.76 18.02 5.86
N VAL A 162 -9.56 18.41 5.44
CA VAL A 162 -8.85 19.57 6.02
C VAL A 162 -9.70 20.84 5.87
N VAL A 163 -10.26 21.08 4.68
CA VAL A 163 -11.14 22.23 4.42
C VAL A 163 -12.40 22.16 5.30
N VAL A 164 -13.03 21.00 5.39
CA VAL A 164 -14.28 20.81 6.14
C VAL A 164 -14.09 20.97 7.64
N PHE A 165 -13.04 20.37 8.22
CA PHE A 165 -12.72 20.55 9.63
C PHE A 165 -12.26 21.99 9.91
N GLY A 166 -11.55 22.63 8.98
CA GLY A 166 -11.21 24.05 9.05
C GLY A 166 -12.45 24.94 9.06
N LEU A 167 -13.45 24.63 8.21
CA LEU A 167 -14.72 25.34 8.17
C LEU A 167 -15.53 25.15 9.46
N LEU A 168 -15.57 23.93 10.00
CA LEU A 168 -16.21 23.65 11.30
C LEU A 168 -15.55 24.46 12.42
N ALA A 169 -14.22 24.47 12.50
CA ALA A 169 -13.48 25.23 13.50
C ALA A 169 -13.74 26.75 13.37
N LEU A 170 -13.71 27.27 12.15
CA LEU A 170 -13.99 28.68 11.87
C LEU A 170 -15.42 29.07 12.28
N LEU A 171 -16.43 28.27 11.90
CA LEU A 171 -17.82 28.55 12.23
C LEU A 171 -18.09 28.44 13.74
N SER A 172 -17.46 27.50 14.44
CA SER A 172 -17.56 27.41 15.90
C SER A 172 -16.88 28.59 16.60
N LEU A 173 -15.76 29.09 16.06
CA LEU A 173 -15.12 30.32 16.54
C LEU A 173 -16.01 31.54 16.32
N LEU A 174 -16.62 31.68 15.14
CA LEU A 174 -17.55 32.77 14.83
C LEU A 174 -18.78 32.74 15.74
N LYS A 175 -19.32 31.56 16.05
CA LYS A 175 -20.42 31.42 17.01
C LYS A 175 -20.01 31.86 18.43
N LEU A 176 -18.78 31.58 18.84
CA LEU A 176 -18.24 32.01 20.14
C LEU A 176 -18.10 33.53 20.22
N VAL A 177 -17.59 34.18 19.17
CA VAL A 177 -17.41 35.64 19.12
C VAL A 177 -18.73 36.39 18.92
N ARG A 178 -19.62 35.84 18.08
CA ARG A 178 -20.91 36.43 17.74
C ARG A 178 -22.00 35.37 17.83
N PRO A 179 -22.65 35.20 19.00
CA PRO A 179 -23.68 34.18 19.19
C PRO A 179 -24.88 34.48 18.29
N SER A 180 -25.01 33.68 17.24
CA SER A 180 -26.12 33.71 16.29
C SER A 180 -26.40 32.29 15.82
N ASP A 181 -27.68 31.97 15.64
CA ASP A 181 -28.11 30.65 15.18
C ASP A 181 -27.72 30.41 13.72
N LEU A 182 -27.50 31.48 12.94
CA LEU A 182 -27.03 31.38 11.56
C LEU A 182 -25.74 30.55 11.46
N TRP A 183 -24.82 30.71 12.42
CA TRP A 183 -23.57 29.96 12.45
C TRP A 183 -23.78 28.48 12.70
N TRP A 184 -24.82 28.11 13.46
CA TRP A 184 -25.17 26.71 13.68
C TRP A 184 -25.70 26.06 12.40
N TYR A 185 -26.64 26.72 11.71
CA TYR A 185 -27.12 26.24 10.41
C TYR A 185 -25.98 26.13 9.39
N GLY A 186 -25.04 27.07 9.41
CA GLY A 186 -23.84 27.04 8.57
C GLY A 186 -22.99 25.78 8.78
N GLN A 187 -22.93 25.23 9.99
CA GLN A 187 -22.18 24.01 10.29
C GLN A 187 -22.83 22.73 9.74
N MET A 188 -24.12 22.77 9.38
CA MET A 188 -24.79 21.61 8.80
C MET A 188 -24.29 21.32 7.38
N VAL A 189 -23.84 22.33 6.63
CA VAL A 189 -23.28 22.15 5.28
C VAL A 189 -22.03 21.24 5.29
N PRO A 190 -20.96 21.54 6.06
CA PRO A 190 -19.82 20.64 6.19
C PRO A 190 -20.18 19.29 6.82
N ALA A 191 -21.14 19.25 7.75
CA ALA A 191 -21.59 17.98 8.36
C ALA A 191 -22.26 17.05 7.33
N VAL A 192 -23.14 17.58 6.47
CA VAL A 192 -23.75 16.82 5.37
C VAL A 192 -22.68 16.30 4.42
N TYR A 193 -21.68 17.11 4.09
CA TYR A 193 -20.56 16.65 3.26
C TYR A 193 -19.79 15.48 3.91
N LEU A 194 -19.54 15.52 5.23
CA LEU A 194 -18.94 14.39 5.95
C LEU A 194 -19.80 13.13 5.88
N VAL A 195 -21.13 13.27 5.98
CA VAL A 195 -22.06 12.14 5.82
C VAL A 195 -22.00 11.58 4.40
N VAL A 196 -21.93 12.43 3.36
CA VAL A 196 -21.76 12.00 1.97
C VAL A 196 -20.47 11.21 1.79
N LEU A 197 -19.37 11.60 2.46
CA LEU A 197 -18.11 10.86 2.43
C LEU A 197 -18.18 9.46 3.08
N LEU A 198 -19.21 9.15 3.88
CA LEU A 198 -19.42 7.83 4.47
C LEU A 198 -20.01 6.81 3.47
N PHE A 199 -20.82 7.26 2.50
CA PHE A 199 -21.49 6.39 1.53
C PHE A 199 -20.57 5.52 0.66
N PRO A 200 -19.47 6.03 0.07
CA PRO A 200 -18.63 5.21 -0.82
C PRO A 200 -17.91 4.06 -0.10
N LEU A 201 -17.84 4.08 1.23
CA LEU A 201 -17.20 3.02 2.01
C LEU A 201 -18.01 1.71 2.03
N ARG A 202 -19.31 1.74 1.70
CA ARG A 202 -20.16 0.54 1.59
C ARG A 202 -20.18 -0.08 0.19
N ALA A 203 -19.78 0.65 -0.85
CA ALA A 203 -19.99 0.26 -2.24
C ALA A 203 -18.79 -0.41 -2.92
N SER A 204 -17.68 -0.61 -2.21
CA SER A 204 -16.49 -1.25 -2.77
C SER A 204 -16.71 -2.76 -2.88
N ALA A 205 -17.24 -3.19 -4.02
CA ALA A 205 -17.29 -4.60 -4.36
C ALA A 205 -15.85 -5.08 -4.55
N LEU A 206 -15.49 -6.09 -3.78
CA LEU A 206 -14.17 -6.70 -3.82
C LEU A 206 -14.00 -7.45 -5.15
N ALA A 207 -12.97 -7.11 -5.93
CA ALA A 207 -12.82 -7.64 -7.27
C ALA A 207 -11.92 -8.88 -7.34
N PRO A 208 -12.44 -10.01 -7.79
CA PRO A 208 -11.62 -11.22 -7.88
C PRO A 208 -10.55 -11.13 -9.00
N LEU A 209 -10.77 -10.32 -10.04
CA LEU A 209 -9.82 -10.16 -11.16
C LEU A 209 -8.55 -9.40 -10.72
N GLY A 210 -8.71 -8.20 -10.16
CA GLY A 210 -7.62 -7.38 -9.57
C GLY A 210 -6.24 -7.55 -10.23
N SER A 211 -5.25 -7.96 -9.43
CA SER A 211 -3.86 -8.20 -9.83
C SER A 211 -3.60 -9.57 -10.49
N ALA A 212 -4.63 -10.39 -10.74
CA ALA A 212 -4.44 -11.80 -11.10
C ALA A 212 -3.69 -11.97 -12.42
N GLY A 213 -3.94 -11.10 -13.40
CA GLY A 213 -3.25 -11.12 -14.69
C GLY A 213 -1.76 -10.81 -14.56
N ALA A 214 -1.39 -9.78 -13.80
CA ALA A 214 0.00 -9.43 -13.54
C ALA A 214 0.73 -10.56 -12.80
N LEU A 215 0.04 -11.19 -11.85
CA LEU A 215 0.58 -12.29 -11.05
C LEU A 215 0.79 -13.55 -11.92
N ALA A 216 -0.15 -13.86 -12.81
CA ALA A 216 0.00 -14.93 -13.78
C ALA A 216 1.20 -14.70 -14.71
N VAL A 217 1.36 -13.48 -15.23
CA VAL A 217 2.52 -13.12 -16.07
C VAL A 217 3.82 -13.29 -15.28
N LEU A 218 3.88 -12.82 -14.04
CA LEU A 218 5.07 -12.97 -13.18
C LEU A 218 5.41 -14.45 -12.97
N LEU A 219 4.43 -15.29 -12.65
CA LEU A 219 4.64 -16.73 -12.45
C LEU A 219 5.11 -17.41 -13.74
N THR A 220 4.49 -17.09 -14.87
CA THR A 220 4.94 -17.62 -16.17
C THR A 220 6.37 -17.18 -16.48
N VAL A 221 6.74 -15.93 -16.22
CA VAL A 221 8.12 -15.46 -16.41
C VAL A 221 9.08 -16.21 -15.48
N ALA A 222 8.70 -16.40 -14.21
CA ALA A 222 9.53 -17.11 -13.23
C ALA A 222 9.84 -18.55 -13.67
N GLU A 223 8.85 -19.27 -14.19
CA GLU A 223 8.98 -20.65 -14.70
C GLU A 223 9.78 -20.72 -16.01
N LEU A 224 9.73 -19.67 -16.84
CA LEU A 224 10.40 -19.63 -18.13
C LEU A 224 11.87 -19.23 -18.06
N LEU A 225 12.25 -18.49 -17.02
CA LEU A 225 13.64 -18.11 -16.85
C LEU A 225 14.47 -19.40 -16.71
N PRO A 226 15.61 -19.52 -17.42
CA PRO A 226 16.53 -20.62 -17.18
C PRO A 226 17.19 -20.48 -15.80
N PRO A 227 17.76 -21.56 -15.25
CA PRO A 227 18.70 -21.45 -14.15
C PRO A 227 19.75 -20.40 -14.48
N CYS A 228 20.20 -19.66 -13.46
CA CYS A 228 21.24 -18.67 -13.64
C CYS A 228 22.48 -19.40 -14.16
N ALA A 229 22.70 -19.36 -15.47
CA ALA A 229 23.83 -20.04 -16.07
C ALA A 229 25.10 -19.43 -15.46
N PRO A 230 26.12 -20.23 -15.15
CA PRO A 230 27.44 -19.69 -14.86
C PRO A 230 27.76 -18.81 -16.05
N SER A 231 27.78 -17.50 -15.81
CA SER A 231 28.15 -16.58 -16.87
C SER A 231 29.56 -17.01 -17.27
N ARG A 232 29.67 -17.63 -18.44
CA ARG A 232 30.86 -17.47 -19.25
C ARG A 232 30.90 -15.97 -19.51
N CYS A 233 31.49 -15.23 -18.58
CA CYS A 233 32.15 -13.99 -18.85
C CYS A 233 33.28 -14.33 -19.83
N GLY A 234 32.89 -14.62 -21.08
CA GLY A 234 33.66 -14.19 -22.22
C GLY A 234 33.72 -12.69 -22.05
N TRP A 235 34.81 -12.22 -21.46
CA TRP A 235 35.26 -10.86 -21.59
C TRP A 235 35.09 -10.52 -23.07
N TRP A 236 34.11 -9.68 -23.40
CA TRP A 236 34.18 -8.91 -24.63
C TRP A 236 35.33 -7.91 -24.44
N HIS A 237 36.56 -8.43 -24.51
CA HIS A 237 37.75 -7.65 -24.77
C HIS A 237 37.72 -7.32 -26.26
N SER A 238 36.96 -6.29 -26.63
CA SER A 238 37.30 -5.51 -27.81
C SER A 238 38.46 -4.57 -27.42
N GLY A 239 39.66 -5.12 -27.27
CA GLY A 239 40.85 -4.36 -26.95
C GLY A 239 42.10 -5.26 -27.04
N PRO A 240 43.13 -4.86 -27.79
CA PRO A 240 44.34 -5.67 -27.94
C PRO A 240 45.05 -5.86 -26.58
N PRO A 241 45.75 -6.98 -26.39
CA PRO A 241 46.41 -7.30 -25.13
C PRO A 241 47.48 -6.26 -24.81
N ARG A 242 47.38 -5.62 -23.64
CA ARG A 242 48.50 -4.87 -23.06
C ARG A 242 49.37 -5.83 -22.24
N PRO A 243 50.70 -5.76 -22.37
CA PRO A 243 51.61 -6.57 -21.59
C PRO A 243 51.61 -6.12 -20.12
N GLU A 244 51.46 -7.13 -19.25
CA GLU A 244 52.09 -7.30 -17.94
C GLU A 244 52.40 -6.05 -17.11
N THR A 245 51.62 -5.85 -16.05
CA THR A 245 52.18 -5.37 -14.78
C THR A 245 51.60 -6.18 -13.63
N ALA A 246 52.47 -7.01 -13.05
CA ALA A 246 52.25 -7.69 -11.79
C ALA A 246 52.11 -6.68 -10.64
N GLY A 247 51.28 -7.03 -9.65
CA GLY A 247 51.34 -6.46 -8.31
C GLY A 247 50.16 -5.57 -7.91
N SER A 248 49.19 -6.16 -7.21
CA SER A 248 48.79 -5.74 -5.84
C SER A 248 47.41 -6.28 -5.47
N MET A 249 47.36 -7.05 -4.38
CA MET A 249 46.16 -7.28 -3.59
C MET A 249 45.70 -5.93 -3.03
N THR A 250 44.54 -5.46 -3.47
CA THR A 250 43.82 -4.35 -2.82
C THR A 250 42.54 -4.89 -2.19
N CYS A 251 42.56 -4.97 -0.86
CA CYS A 251 41.36 -5.08 -0.03
C CYS A 251 40.44 -3.89 -0.34
N TRP A 252 39.19 -4.20 -0.70
CA TRP A 252 38.15 -3.18 -0.86
C TRP A 252 37.81 -2.53 0.48
N PRO A 253 37.81 -1.20 0.60
CA PRO A 253 37.33 -0.53 1.79
C PRO A 253 35.81 -0.56 1.81
N GLY A 254 35.27 -0.99 2.95
CA GLY A 254 33.84 -0.99 3.23
C GLY A 254 33.23 0.40 3.08
N ILE A 255 32.10 0.45 2.39
CA ILE A 255 31.23 1.62 2.33
C ILE A 255 30.63 1.81 3.73
N HIS A 256 31.22 2.71 4.50
CA HIS A 256 30.63 3.27 5.71
C HIS A 256 29.44 4.18 5.33
N SER A 257 28.22 3.67 5.41
CA SER A 257 27.04 4.52 5.56
C SER A 257 26.89 4.92 7.04
N ARG A 258 27.46 6.06 7.41
CA ARG A 258 27.07 6.77 8.65
C ARG A 258 25.65 7.29 8.48
N ARG A 259 24.66 6.63 9.09
CA ARG A 259 23.60 7.22 9.92
C ARG A 259 22.50 6.21 10.24
N SER A 260 22.08 6.25 11.51
CA SER A 260 21.07 5.44 12.19
C SER A 260 21.51 4.01 12.56
N GLY A 261 21.98 3.90 13.81
CA GLY A 261 22.20 2.63 14.47
C GLY A 261 20.88 1.88 14.64
N ARG A 262 20.87 0.65 14.11
CA ARG A 262 20.26 -0.50 14.75
C ARG A 262 20.94 -1.74 14.19
N CYS A 263 21.91 -2.25 14.95
CA CYS A 263 22.46 -3.59 14.77
C CYS A 263 21.33 -4.60 14.99
N PHE A 264 20.86 -5.25 13.94
CA PHE A 264 20.31 -6.59 14.07
C PHE A 264 21.33 -7.56 13.49
N SER A 265 22.05 -8.18 14.41
CA SER A 265 22.92 -9.31 14.15
C SER A 265 22.11 -10.60 14.21
N ARG A 266 22.66 -11.62 13.55
CA ARG A 266 22.47 -13.05 13.82
C ARG A 266 21.41 -13.79 12.99
N TRP A 267 21.82 -14.15 11.76
CA TRP A 267 21.36 -15.38 11.11
C TRP A 267 22.27 -16.54 11.54
N ARG A 268 21.69 -17.47 12.30
CA ARG A 268 22.09 -18.88 12.42
C ARG A 268 20.82 -19.69 12.68
N ARG A 269 20.25 -20.27 11.63
CA ARG A 269 20.21 -21.71 11.33
C ARG A 269 19.47 -21.89 10.01
#